data_AF-A0A8H7L4S6-F1
#
_entry.id   AF-A0A8H7L4S6-F1
#
_cell.length_a   1.000
_cell.length_b   1.000
_cell.length_c   1.000
_cell.angle_alpha   90.00
_cell.angle_beta   90.00
_cell.angle_gamma   90.00
#
_symmetry.space_group_name_H-M   'P 1'
#
loop_
_entity.id
_entity.type
_entity.pdbx_description
1 polymer ?
#
loop_
_entity_poly.entity_id
_entity_poly.type
_entity_poly.pdbx_seq_one_letter_code
_entity_poly.pdbx_strand_id
1 'polypeptide(L)'
;MTKFPEGVKDIIESPDVIKLGANIQGDGNKLYRDFGIQAKNLVELGALARQVDSSFAEKHARSVVSLAKVVEHYEHKTLTKGKERMGNWEGKLSETMIDYAANDAHCALMVYKNIMKIAVENSISLSPATYTSSVTRAPVSPTLPSKSSSSTAAAASASSSSTAIVNRPIAPTVTERVSPQFLRAYKMWHLDSKPLPTMCAQLSTRGNPLKEATALELNAALPFSMEKLQELVKMESGSWRRHKAWIDQAAREGRGT
;
A
#
# COMPACT_ATOMS: atom_id res chain seq x y z
N MET A 1 1.63 -2.95 21.94
CA MET A 1 1.83 -4.40 21.71
C MET A 1 3.34 -4.63 21.56
N THR A 2 3.96 -5.51 22.37
CA THR A 2 5.43 -5.69 22.39
C THR A 2 5.96 -6.59 21.27
N LYS A 3 5.14 -7.53 20.78
CA LYS A 3 5.39 -8.39 19.61
C LYS A 3 4.06 -8.73 18.94
N PHE A 4 4.06 -8.87 17.60
CA PHE A 4 2.91 -9.38 16.87
C PHE A 4 2.68 -10.88 17.19
N PRO A 5 1.44 -11.34 17.42
CA PRO A 5 1.17 -12.75 17.76
C PRO A 5 1.59 -13.72 16.65
N GLU A 6 2.41 -14.73 16.98
CA GLU A 6 3.01 -15.61 15.96
C GLU A 6 1.97 -16.45 15.22
N GLY A 7 1.02 -17.08 15.92
CA GLY A 7 -0.01 -17.89 15.25
C GLY A 7 -0.90 -17.08 14.30
N VAL A 8 -1.13 -15.79 14.59
CA VAL A 8 -1.87 -14.89 13.67
C VAL A 8 -1.02 -14.56 12.45
N LYS A 9 0.29 -14.34 12.65
CA LYS A 9 1.23 -14.12 11.55
C LYS A 9 1.29 -15.35 10.63
N ASP A 10 1.38 -16.55 11.19
CA ASP A 10 1.44 -17.80 10.41
C ASP A 10 0.22 -17.94 9.49
N ILE A 11 -0.97 -17.62 10.00
CA ILE A 11 -2.22 -17.60 9.22
C ILE A 11 -2.18 -16.56 8.10
N ILE A 12 -1.70 -15.35 8.39
CA ILE A 12 -1.65 -14.24 7.42
C ILE A 12 -0.61 -14.52 6.31
N GLU A 13 0.53 -15.11 6.65
CA GLU A 13 1.63 -15.41 5.70
C GLU A 13 1.45 -16.75 4.96
N SER A 14 0.50 -17.59 5.39
CA SER A 14 0.16 -18.84 4.70
C SER A 14 -0.49 -18.58 3.33
N PRO A 15 0.01 -19.18 2.24
CA PRO A 15 -0.67 -19.12 0.95
C PRO A 15 -1.93 -19.99 0.89
N ASP A 16 -2.07 -20.97 1.78
CA ASP A 16 -3.18 -21.93 1.78
C ASP A 16 -4.42 -21.41 2.50
N VAL A 17 -4.27 -20.35 3.30
CA VAL A 17 -5.38 -19.68 3.99
C VAL A 17 -5.80 -18.44 3.23
N ILE A 18 -7.07 -18.36 2.83
CA ILE A 18 -7.64 -17.17 2.20
C ILE A 18 -7.79 -16.04 3.22
N LYS A 19 -7.34 -14.84 2.87
CA LYS A 19 -7.68 -13.60 3.56
C LYS A 19 -8.51 -12.74 2.62
N LEU A 20 -9.71 -12.37 3.01
CA LEU A 20 -10.67 -11.71 2.14
C LEU A 20 -11.10 -10.35 2.69
N GLY A 21 -11.43 -9.42 1.80
CA GLY A 21 -11.95 -8.11 2.19
C GLY A 21 -12.13 -7.17 1.01
N ALA A 22 -12.43 -5.92 1.34
CA ALA A 22 -12.55 -4.82 0.38
C ALA A 22 -11.33 -3.90 0.49
N ASN A 23 -10.60 -3.72 -0.61
CA ASN A 23 -9.28 -3.09 -0.62
C ASN A 23 -8.25 -3.81 0.28
N ILE A 24 -8.33 -5.15 0.32
CA ILE A 24 -7.58 -5.99 1.26
C ILE A 24 -6.05 -5.93 1.05
N GLN A 25 -5.60 -5.57 -0.16
CA GLN A 25 -4.19 -5.32 -0.44
C GLN A 25 -3.66 -4.15 0.39
N GLY A 26 -4.49 -3.14 0.66
CA GLY A 26 -4.14 -2.02 1.55
C GLY A 26 -3.86 -2.48 2.97
N ASP A 27 -4.64 -3.43 3.48
CA ASP A 27 -4.45 -4.02 4.81
C ASP A 27 -3.17 -4.86 4.86
N GLY A 28 -2.92 -5.66 3.82
CA GLY A 28 -1.65 -6.38 3.67
C GLY A 28 -0.43 -5.45 3.67
N ASN A 29 -0.49 -4.36 2.89
CA ASN A 29 0.58 -3.36 2.83
C ASN A 29 0.79 -2.67 4.18
N LYS A 30 -0.29 -2.41 4.93
CA LYS A 30 -0.20 -1.86 6.29
C LYS A 30 0.45 -2.85 7.25
N LEU A 31 0.08 -4.13 7.20
CA LEU A 31 0.71 -5.17 8.03
C LEU A 31 2.21 -5.32 7.72
N TYR A 32 2.59 -5.25 6.44
CA TYR A 32 3.99 -5.24 6.05
C TYR A 32 4.72 -4.00 6.56
N ARG A 33 4.15 -2.81 6.36
CA ARG A 33 4.75 -1.55 6.81
C ARG A 33 4.93 -1.51 8.33
N ASP A 34 3.94 -1.96 9.08
CA ASP A 34 3.90 -1.77 10.53
C ASP A 34 4.60 -2.94 11.27
N PHE A 35 4.57 -4.16 10.72
CA PHE A 35 5.05 -5.38 11.38
C PHE A 35 5.98 -6.27 10.53
N GLY A 36 6.24 -5.94 9.28
CA GLY A 36 7.06 -6.74 8.36
C GLY A 36 6.38 -8.02 7.84
N ILE A 37 5.07 -8.15 8.05
CA ILE A 37 4.29 -9.36 7.72
C ILE A 37 4.00 -9.41 6.21
N GLN A 38 4.33 -10.53 5.58
CA GLN A 38 4.12 -10.77 4.16
C GLN A 38 2.80 -11.48 3.91
N ALA A 39 1.71 -10.71 3.95
CA ALA A 39 0.37 -11.25 3.74
C ALA A 39 0.22 -11.90 2.36
N LYS A 40 -0.23 -13.16 2.30
CA LYS A 40 -0.44 -13.92 1.06
C LYS A 40 -1.91 -14.26 0.84
N ASN A 41 -2.28 -14.68 -0.37
CA ASN A 41 -3.65 -15.12 -0.71
C ASN A 41 -4.73 -14.11 -0.26
N LEU A 42 -4.52 -12.85 -0.61
CA LEU A 42 -5.43 -11.75 -0.34
C LEU A 42 -6.49 -11.66 -1.45
N VAL A 43 -7.70 -12.12 -1.17
CA VAL A 43 -8.87 -12.11 -2.06
C VAL A 43 -9.60 -10.77 -1.99
N GLU A 44 -9.57 -10.02 -3.10
CA GLU A 44 -10.35 -8.79 -3.25
C GLU A 44 -11.79 -9.13 -3.65
N LEU A 45 -12.76 -8.85 -2.76
CA LEU A 45 -14.15 -9.24 -2.94
C LEU A 45 -14.78 -8.62 -4.19
N GLY A 46 -14.51 -7.35 -4.47
CA GLY A 46 -15.03 -6.70 -5.68
C GLY A 46 -14.47 -7.30 -6.96
N ALA A 47 -13.20 -7.72 -6.97
CA ALA A 47 -12.57 -8.35 -8.13
C ALA A 47 -13.13 -9.75 -8.39
N LEU A 48 -13.39 -10.50 -7.31
CA LEU A 48 -13.99 -11.83 -7.37
C LEU A 48 -15.46 -11.76 -7.83
N ALA A 49 -16.26 -10.87 -7.25
CA ALA A 49 -17.67 -10.66 -7.63
C ALA A 49 -17.84 -10.40 -9.13
N ARG A 50 -16.98 -9.55 -9.71
CA ARG A 50 -16.99 -9.21 -11.14
C ARG A 50 -16.76 -10.40 -12.07
N GLN A 51 -16.19 -11.51 -11.59
CA GLN A 51 -15.98 -12.70 -12.42
C GLN A 51 -17.19 -13.61 -12.50
N VAL A 52 -18.07 -13.54 -11.50
CA VAL A 52 -19.17 -14.50 -11.36
C VAL A 52 -20.53 -13.89 -11.61
N ASP A 53 -20.63 -12.57 -11.53
CA ASP A 53 -21.90 -11.83 -11.57
C ASP A 53 -21.78 -10.65 -12.54
N SER A 54 -22.39 -10.81 -13.72
CA SER A 54 -22.43 -9.78 -14.75
C SER A 54 -23.18 -8.53 -14.28
N SER A 55 -24.26 -8.70 -13.51
CA SER A 55 -25.04 -7.58 -12.98
C SER A 55 -24.22 -6.73 -12.01
N PHE A 56 -23.34 -7.36 -11.23
CA PHE A 56 -22.38 -6.66 -10.37
C PHE A 56 -21.30 -5.97 -11.22
N ALA A 57 -20.76 -6.66 -12.22
CA ALA A 57 -19.70 -6.12 -13.08
C ALA A 57 -20.15 -4.90 -13.91
N GLU A 58 -21.39 -4.88 -14.38
CA GLU A 58 -22.00 -3.75 -15.09
C GLU A 58 -22.16 -2.53 -14.18
N LYS A 59 -22.59 -2.74 -12.92
CA LYS A 59 -22.74 -1.65 -11.94
C LYS A 59 -21.40 -1.14 -11.41
N HIS A 60 -20.36 -1.98 -11.41
CA HIS A 60 -19.09 -1.69 -10.78
C HIS A 60 -17.90 -1.98 -11.71
N ALA A 61 -17.46 -0.93 -12.42
CA ALA A 61 -16.34 -1.02 -13.36
C ALA A 61 -14.98 -1.29 -12.68
N ARG A 62 -14.80 -0.88 -11.41
CA ARG A 62 -13.53 -1.06 -10.68
C ARG A 62 -13.54 -2.36 -9.88
N SER A 63 -12.38 -3.02 -9.81
CA SER A 63 -12.18 -4.22 -9.00
C SER A 63 -12.26 -3.95 -7.50
N VAL A 64 -11.84 -2.77 -7.04
CA VAL A 64 -11.97 -2.37 -5.63
C VAL A 64 -13.32 -1.69 -5.44
N VAL A 65 -14.22 -2.38 -4.71
CA VAL A 65 -15.56 -1.90 -4.36
C VAL A 65 -15.69 -1.88 -2.84
N SER A 66 -16.28 -0.83 -2.28
CA SER A 66 -16.43 -0.72 -0.82
C SER A 66 -17.29 -1.86 -0.26
N LEU A 67 -16.89 -2.46 0.86
CA LEU A 67 -17.61 -3.56 1.50
C LEU A 67 -19.13 -3.30 1.62
N ALA A 68 -19.54 -2.11 2.04
CA ALA A 68 -20.96 -1.74 2.15
C ALA A 68 -21.77 -1.96 0.87
N LYS A 69 -21.19 -1.65 -0.31
CA LYS A 69 -21.84 -1.86 -1.62
C LYS A 69 -21.90 -3.33 -2.00
N VAL A 70 -20.84 -4.09 -1.68
CA VAL A 70 -20.81 -5.53 -1.96
C VAL A 70 -21.83 -6.26 -1.07
N VAL A 71 -21.92 -5.87 0.21
CA VAL A 71 -22.94 -6.38 1.16
C VAL A 71 -24.35 -6.00 0.70
N GLU A 72 -24.58 -4.75 0.30
CA GLU A 72 -25.88 -4.32 -0.21
C GLU A 72 -26.34 -5.16 -1.41
N HIS A 73 -25.43 -5.47 -2.33
CA HIS A 73 -25.74 -6.26 -3.53
C HIS A 73 -26.06 -7.73 -3.22
N TYR A 74 -25.28 -8.40 -2.35
CA TYR A 74 -25.42 -9.85 -2.12
C TYR A 74 -26.23 -10.24 -0.89
N GLU A 75 -26.32 -9.38 0.12
CA GLU A 75 -27.03 -9.65 1.38
C GLU A 75 -28.32 -8.84 1.50
N HIS A 76 -28.56 -7.87 0.61
CA HIS A 76 -29.68 -6.93 0.67
C HIS A 76 -29.77 -6.21 2.03
N LYS A 77 -28.61 -5.96 2.64
CA LYS A 77 -28.45 -5.31 3.94
C LYS A 77 -27.56 -4.09 3.82
N THR A 78 -27.81 -3.10 4.67
CA THR A 78 -27.01 -1.88 4.74
C THR A 78 -25.96 -2.00 5.83
N LEU A 79 -24.69 -1.80 5.46
CA LEU A 79 -23.59 -1.70 6.41
C LEU A 79 -23.43 -0.24 6.85
N THR A 80 -24.19 0.18 7.86
CA THR A 80 -24.18 1.56 8.34
C THR A 80 -22.85 1.89 9.00
N LYS A 81 -22.11 2.85 8.44
CA LYS A 81 -20.85 3.32 8.99
C LYS A 81 -21.10 4.56 9.85
N GLY A 82 -21.04 4.39 11.16
CA GLY A 82 -21.13 5.49 12.12
C GLY A 82 -19.77 6.13 12.42
N LYS A 83 -19.70 6.81 13.57
CA LYS A 83 -18.50 7.50 14.05
C LYS A 83 -17.38 6.53 14.44
N GLU A 84 -17.73 5.26 14.68
CA GLU A 84 -16.84 4.17 15.12
C GLU A 84 -15.67 4.00 14.15
N ARG A 85 -15.92 4.14 12.84
CA ARG A 85 -14.89 4.07 11.79
C ARG A 85 -13.72 5.04 12.06
N MET A 86 -14.00 6.20 12.63
CA MET A 86 -13.02 7.26 12.91
C MET A 86 -12.65 7.38 14.39
N GLY A 87 -13.03 6.40 15.22
CA GLY A 87 -12.70 6.36 16.64
C GLY A 87 -11.22 6.10 16.92
N ASN A 88 -10.83 6.25 18.19
CA ASN A 88 -9.48 5.92 18.64
C ASN A 88 -9.31 4.40 18.83
N TRP A 89 -8.84 3.72 17.78
CA TRP A 89 -8.60 2.27 17.77
C TRP A 89 -7.37 1.80 18.58
N GLU A 90 -6.60 2.72 19.14
CA GLU A 90 -5.44 2.42 19.99
C GLU A 90 -5.77 2.52 21.48
N GLY A 91 -6.96 3.04 21.83
CA GLY A 91 -7.45 3.15 23.20
C GLY A 91 -8.33 1.97 23.63
N LYS A 92 -8.99 2.12 24.79
CA LYS A 92 -10.03 1.18 25.22
C LYS A 92 -11.21 1.26 24.24
N LEU A 93 -11.52 0.14 23.60
CA LEU A 93 -12.59 0.06 22.61
C LEU A 93 -13.97 0.09 23.28
N SER A 94 -14.93 0.79 22.67
CA SER A 94 -16.35 0.69 23.04
C SER A 94 -16.96 -0.57 22.45
N GLU A 95 -18.08 -1.01 23.01
CA GLU A 95 -18.87 -2.13 22.48
C GLU A 95 -19.27 -1.89 21.02
N THR A 96 -19.71 -0.68 20.68
CA THR A 96 -20.05 -0.30 19.29
C THR A 96 -18.88 -0.41 18.31
N MET A 97 -17.65 -0.13 18.75
CA MET A 97 -16.45 -0.31 17.92
C MET A 97 -16.11 -1.79 17.73
N ILE A 98 -16.29 -2.60 18.78
CA ILE A 98 -16.09 -4.05 18.71
C ILE A 98 -17.11 -4.66 17.75
N ASP A 99 -18.39 -4.30 17.89
CA ASP A 99 -19.47 -4.75 17.00
C ASP A 99 -19.23 -4.32 15.56
N TYR A 100 -18.81 -3.08 15.35
CA TYR A 100 -18.44 -2.58 14.03
C TYR A 100 -17.35 -3.44 13.37
N ALA A 101 -16.26 -3.72 14.11
CA ALA A 101 -15.16 -4.52 13.59
C ALA A 101 -15.56 -5.98 13.33
N ALA A 102 -16.36 -6.57 14.22
CA ALA A 102 -16.88 -7.94 14.08
C ALA A 102 -17.82 -8.05 12.87
N ASN A 103 -18.71 -7.07 12.67
CA ASN A 103 -19.63 -7.03 11.54
C ASN A 103 -18.90 -6.88 10.22
N ASP A 104 -17.88 -6.01 10.11
CA ASP A 104 -17.08 -5.86 8.89
C ASP A 104 -16.44 -7.23 8.49
N ALA A 105 -15.89 -7.98 9.46
CA ALA A 105 -15.31 -9.30 9.20
C ALA A 105 -16.37 -10.35 8.84
N HIS A 106 -17.49 -10.39 9.57
CA HIS A 106 -18.58 -11.33 9.32
C HIS A 106 -19.21 -11.13 7.93
N CYS A 107 -19.53 -9.88 7.59
CA CYS A 107 -20.13 -9.55 6.31
C CYS A 107 -19.22 -9.88 5.13
N ALA A 108 -17.91 -9.66 5.24
CA ALA A 108 -16.95 -10.02 4.20
C ALA A 108 -16.98 -11.54 3.93
N LEU A 109 -17.05 -12.37 4.99
CA LEU A 109 -17.16 -13.82 4.86
C LEU A 109 -18.48 -14.27 4.22
N MET A 110 -19.60 -13.67 4.62
CA MET A 110 -20.92 -14.02 4.06
C MET A 110 -21.02 -13.67 2.57
N VAL A 111 -20.56 -12.48 2.19
CA VAL A 111 -20.44 -12.05 0.78
C VAL A 111 -19.60 -13.04 -0.02
N TYR A 112 -18.43 -13.44 0.49
CA TYR A 112 -17.58 -14.42 -0.18
C TYR A 112 -18.31 -15.75 -0.42
N LYS A 113 -19.02 -16.25 0.60
CA LYS A 113 -19.81 -17.50 0.47
C LYS A 113 -20.88 -17.39 -0.62
N ASN A 114 -21.60 -16.27 -0.69
CA ASN A 114 -22.62 -16.06 -1.74
C ASN A 114 -21.99 -15.98 -3.12
N ILE A 115 -20.88 -15.26 -3.27
CA ILE A 115 -20.13 -15.18 -4.54
C ILE A 115 -19.67 -16.57 -5.00
N MET A 116 -19.11 -17.37 -4.09
CA MET A 116 -18.68 -18.74 -4.40
C MET A 116 -19.85 -19.65 -4.76
N LYS A 117 -21.01 -19.50 -4.09
CA LYS A 117 -22.23 -20.22 -4.44
C LYS A 117 -22.66 -19.92 -5.88
N ILE A 118 -22.70 -18.64 -6.27
CA ILE A 118 -23.02 -18.21 -7.64
C ILE A 118 -22.02 -18.79 -8.64
N ALA A 119 -20.72 -18.84 -8.31
CA ALA A 119 -19.71 -19.43 -9.17
C ALA A 119 -19.98 -20.92 -9.44
N VAL A 120 -20.34 -21.67 -8.39
CA VAL A 120 -20.67 -23.11 -8.49
C VAL A 120 -21.95 -23.32 -9.27
N GLU A 121 -23.02 -22.59 -8.95
CA GLU A 121 -24.33 -22.73 -9.62
C GLU A 121 -24.25 -22.46 -11.12
N ASN A 122 -23.44 -21.47 -11.53
CA ASN A 122 -23.26 -21.12 -12.93
C ASN A 122 -22.06 -21.81 -13.59
N SER A 123 -21.41 -22.76 -12.91
CA SER A 123 -20.24 -23.50 -13.42
C SER A 123 -19.10 -22.59 -13.94
N ILE A 124 -18.85 -21.49 -13.23
CA ILE A 124 -17.85 -20.48 -13.61
C ILE A 124 -16.47 -20.91 -13.13
N SER A 125 -15.53 -21.04 -14.07
CA SER A 125 -14.13 -21.29 -13.75
C SER A 125 -13.44 -19.99 -13.32
N LEU A 126 -13.08 -19.91 -12.05
CA LEU A 126 -12.36 -18.77 -11.47
C LEU A 126 -10.86 -18.84 -11.79
N SER A 127 -10.25 -17.68 -12.00
CA SER A 127 -8.79 -17.55 -12.17
C SER A 127 -8.20 -16.77 -11.00
N PRO A 128 -7.55 -17.41 -10.00
CA PRO A 128 -7.04 -16.73 -8.81
C PRO A 128 -6.17 -15.50 -9.11
N ALA A 129 -5.42 -15.50 -10.20
CA ALA A 129 -4.54 -14.39 -10.59
C ALA A 129 -5.26 -13.05 -10.82
N THR A 130 -6.58 -13.07 -11.05
CA THR A 130 -7.35 -11.85 -11.38
C THR A 130 -8.04 -11.22 -10.16
N TYR A 131 -8.13 -11.94 -9.03
CA TYR A 131 -8.79 -11.47 -7.80
C TYR A 131 -7.96 -11.66 -6.52
N THR A 132 -6.80 -12.31 -6.61
CA THR A 132 -5.89 -12.48 -5.47
C THR A 132 -4.64 -11.63 -5.60
N SER A 133 -4.05 -11.28 -4.46
CA SER A 133 -2.75 -10.60 -4.39
C SER A 133 -1.92 -11.13 -3.22
N SER A 134 -0.64 -10.76 -3.18
CA SER A 134 0.26 -11.03 -2.06
C SER A 134 1.21 -9.85 -1.89
N VAL A 135 1.63 -9.61 -0.65
CA VAL A 135 2.61 -8.58 -0.32
C VAL A 135 3.98 -9.23 -0.22
N THR A 136 4.87 -8.88 -1.14
CA THR A 136 6.23 -9.41 -1.21
C THR A 136 7.25 -8.32 -0.89
N ARG A 137 8.39 -8.71 -0.34
CA ARG A 137 9.54 -7.82 -0.19
C ARG A 137 10.23 -7.64 -1.54
N ALA A 138 10.45 -6.39 -1.96
CA ALA A 138 11.24 -6.12 -3.17
C ALA A 138 12.68 -6.68 -3.01
N PRO A 139 13.22 -7.42 -3.99
CA PRO A 139 14.61 -7.83 -3.99
C PRO A 139 15.51 -6.61 -4.28
N VAL A 140 16.36 -6.24 -3.33
CA VAL A 140 17.45 -5.27 -3.53
C VAL A 140 18.51 -5.92 -4.42
N SER A 141 18.57 -5.56 -5.70
CA SER A 141 19.66 -5.99 -6.60
C SER A 141 20.74 -4.89 -6.63
N PRO A 142 22.03 -5.20 -6.35
CA PRO A 142 23.11 -4.24 -6.43
C PRO A 142 23.64 -4.15 -7.86
N THR A 143 23.27 -3.11 -8.61
CA THR A 143 23.80 -2.89 -9.97
C THR A 143 24.93 -1.86 -9.96
N LEU A 144 26.16 -2.32 -10.16
CA LEU A 144 27.34 -1.51 -10.49
C LEU A 144 27.21 -0.94 -11.92
N PRO A 145 27.55 0.34 -12.18
CA PRO A 145 27.46 0.90 -13.54
C PRO A 145 28.76 0.71 -14.33
N SER A 146 28.70 -0.07 -15.42
CA SER A 146 29.73 -0.08 -16.46
C SER A 146 29.52 1.06 -17.45
N LYS A 147 30.54 1.89 -17.66
CA LYS A 147 30.60 2.91 -18.71
C LYS A 147 30.65 2.25 -20.09
N SER A 148 29.83 2.73 -21.02
CA SER A 148 30.14 2.66 -22.45
C SER A 148 29.73 3.96 -23.13
N SER A 149 30.75 4.65 -23.63
CA SER A 149 30.70 5.79 -24.53
C SER A 149 30.29 5.36 -25.94
N SER A 150 29.44 6.13 -26.61
CA SER A 150 29.45 6.19 -28.07
C SER A 150 28.91 7.52 -28.58
N SER A 151 29.65 8.03 -29.55
CA SER A 151 29.67 9.33 -30.20
C SER A 151 28.59 9.55 -31.27
N THR A 152 28.45 10.84 -31.58
CA THR A 152 27.62 11.58 -32.55
C THR A 152 27.90 11.34 -34.05
N ALA A 153 26.85 11.55 -34.89
CA ALA A 153 26.78 12.24 -36.22
C ALA A 153 25.74 11.56 -37.15
N ALA A 154 25.07 12.13 -38.16
CA ALA A 154 24.56 13.47 -38.53
C ALA A 154 23.68 13.31 -39.82
N ALA A 155 22.73 14.23 -40.04
CA ALA A 155 22.20 14.74 -41.33
C ALA A 155 21.01 14.07 -42.11
N ALA A 156 19.95 14.90 -42.26
CA ALA A 156 19.21 15.33 -43.47
C ALA A 156 17.96 14.57 -44.03
N SER A 157 16.79 15.20 -43.79
CA SER A 157 15.72 15.65 -44.71
C SER A 157 15.00 14.73 -45.73
N ALA A 158 13.68 14.55 -45.57
CA ALA A 158 12.59 15.01 -46.48
C ALA A 158 11.24 14.29 -46.23
N SER A 159 10.15 15.02 -46.43
CA SER A 159 8.74 14.76 -46.07
C SER A 159 7.93 13.91 -47.06
N SER A 160 6.99 13.07 -46.58
CA SER A 160 5.73 12.67 -47.25
C SER A 160 4.81 11.87 -46.31
N SER A 161 3.51 12.15 -46.35
CA SER A 161 2.46 11.61 -45.48
C SER A 161 1.91 10.26 -45.94
N SER A 162 1.74 9.29 -45.03
CA SER A 162 0.52 8.45 -44.85
C SER A 162 0.71 7.30 -43.83
N THR A 163 -0.33 7.10 -43.02
CA THR A 163 -0.74 5.86 -42.31
C THR A 163 0.16 5.20 -41.24
N ALA A 164 -0.44 5.10 -40.05
CA ALA A 164 -0.33 4.03 -39.04
C ALA A 164 0.88 4.00 -38.06
N ILE A 165 0.51 3.79 -36.79
CA ILE A 165 1.31 3.34 -35.64
C ILE A 165 2.38 4.32 -35.13
N VAL A 166 1.99 5.19 -34.18
CA VAL A 166 2.95 5.91 -33.33
C VAL A 166 3.39 4.99 -32.20
N ASN A 167 4.46 4.23 -32.46
CA ASN A 167 5.38 3.75 -31.43
C ASN A 167 6.06 4.98 -30.81
N ARG A 168 5.68 5.34 -29.58
CA ARG A 168 6.40 6.36 -28.81
C ARG A 168 7.66 5.73 -28.23
N PRO A 169 8.87 6.28 -28.44
CA PRO A 169 10.07 5.77 -27.79
C PRO A 169 9.93 5.97 -26.28
N ILE A 170 9.99 4.86 -25.54
CA ILE A 170 10.06 4.85 -24.08
C ILE A 170 11.46 5.33 -23.70
N ALA A 171 11.57 6.61 -23.38
CA ALA A 171 12.72 7.10 -22.61
C ALA A 171 12.64 6.51 -21.20
N PRO A 172 13.70 5.87 -20.67
CA PRO A 172 13.73 5.40 -19.29
C PRO A 172 14.07 6.60 -18.40
N THR A 173 13.07 7.39 -18.05
CA THR A 173 13.20 8.36 -16.95
C THR A 173 12.13 8.06 -15.92
N VAL A 174 12.37 7.02 -15.13
CA VAL A 174 11.75 6.87 -13.82
C VAL A 174 12.43 7.90 -12.90
N THR A 175 12.06 9.17 -13.04
CA THR A 175 12.21 10.10 -11.92
C THR A 175 11.04 9.81 -10.99
N GLU A 176 11.28 9.07 -9.91
CA GLU A 176 10.29 8.85 -8.85
C GLU A 176 9.77 10.22 -8.38
N ARG A 177 8.55 10.57 -8.81
CA ARG A 177 7.92 11.82 -8.41
C ARG A 177 7.51 11.70 -6.95
N VAL A 178 8.37 12.19 -6.06
CA VAL A 178 8.09 12.29 -4.62
C VAL A 178 6.84 13.13 -4.41
N SER A 179 5.90 12.64 -3.59
CA SER A 179 4.69 13.40 -3.24
C SER A 179 5.07 14.78 -2.69
N PRO A 180 4.38 15.88 -3.10
CA PRO A 180 4.61 17.21 -2.55
C PRO A 180 4.50 17.27 -1.02
N GLN A 181 3.68 16.39 -0.43
CA GLN A 181 3.51 16.29 1.02
C GLN A 181 4.75 15.69 1.69
N PHE A 182 5.38 14.67 1.10
CA PHE A 182 6.64 14.11 1.59
C PHE A 182 7.79 15.08 1.44
N LEU A 183 7.85 15.83 0.33
CA LEU A 183 8.86 16.87 0.15
C LEU A 183 8.71 18.00 1.19
N ARG A 184 7.48 18.37 1.54
CA ARG A 184 7.20 19.35 2.60
C ARG A 184 7.66 18.84 3.97
N ALA A 185 7.35 17.59 4.31
CA ALA A 185 7.81 16.98 5.55
C ALA A 185 9.35 16.92 5.63
N TYR A 186 10.00 16.51 4.55
CA TYR A 186 11.46 16.50 4.43
C TYR A 186 12.07 17.88 4.65
N LYS A 187 11.53 18.93 4.02
CA LYS A 187 12.04 20.31 4.20
C LYS A 187 11.93 20.75 5.67
N MET A 188 10.80 20.47 6.31
CA MET A 188 10.58 20.82 7.71
C MET A 188 11.53 20.10 8.68
N TRP A 189 11.82 18.83 8.41
CA TRP A 189 12.74 18.04 9.22
C TRP A 189 14.21 18.39 8.94
N HIS A 190 14.61 18.39 7.67
CA HIS A 190 16.01 18.48 7.29
C HIS A 190 16.52 19.93 7.21
N LEU A 191 15.75 20.83 6.60
CA LEU A 191 16.15 22.22 6.39
C LEU A 191 15.77 23.08 7.60
N ASP A 192 14.51 22.98 8.04
CA ASP A 192 14.00 23.85 9.11
C ASP A 192 14.26 23.31 10.53
N SER A 193 14.79 22.08 10.65
CA SER A 193 15.06 21.37 11.91
C SER A 193 13.88 21.43 12.90
N LYS A 194 12.64 21.32 12.40
CA LYS A 194 11.45 21.39 13.24
C LYS A 194 11.29 20.12 14.08
N PRO A 195 10.90 20.22 15.36
CA PRO A 195 10.57 19.07 16.18
C PRO A 195 9.41 18.25 15.58
N LEU A 196 9.48 16.93 15.72
CA LEU A 196 8.48 15.99 15.19
C LEU A 196 7.03 16.34 15.59
N PRO A 197 6.72 16.72 16.86
CA PRO A 197 5.37 17.12 17.24
C PRO A 197 4.84 18.32 16.44
N THR A 198 5.71 19.30 16.16
CA THR A 198 5.37 20.49 15.36
C THR A 198 5.13 20.12 13.90
N MET A 199 5.92 19.20 13.35
CA MET A 199 5.71 18.69 12.00
C MET A 199 4.37 17.97 11.88
N CYS A 200 4.05 17.07 12.81
CA CYS A 200 2.81 16.31 12.84
C CYS A 200 1.57 17.21 12.95
N ALA A 201 1.67 18.30 13.72
CA ALA A 201 0.61 19.31 13.86
C ALA A 201 0.40 20.11 12.56
N GLN A 202 1.47 20.55 11.91
CA GLN A 202 1.40 21.40 10.71
C GLN A 202 1.09 20.63 9.42
N LEU A 203 1.44 19.35 9.36
CA LEU A 203 1.13 18.47 8.22
C LEU A 203 -0.23 17.78 8.37
N SER A 204 -0.88 17.90 9.53
CA SER A 204 -2.25 17.45 9.74
C SER A 204 -3.24 18.18 8.84
N THR A 205 -3.99 17.44 8.05
CA THR A 205 -5.23 17.94 7.47
C THR A 205 -6.33 17.88 8.54
N ARG A 206 -6.75 19.06 9.04
CA ARG A 206 -7.92 19.27 9.93
C ARG A 206 -7.71 18.99 11.43
N GLY A 207 -6.59 19.40 12.01
CA GLY A 207 -6.48 19.58 13.46
C GLY A 207 -6.25 18.32 14.31
N ASN A 208 -5.98 17.16 13.68
CA ASN A 208 -5.56 15.94 14.37
C ASN A 208 -4.13 15.57 13.95
N PRO A 209 -3.13 15.57 14.84
CA PRO A 209 -1.73 15.38 14.46
C PRO A 209 -1.54 14.09 13.65
N LEU A 210 -0.77 14.16 12.56
CA LEU A 210 -0.39 12.95 11.82
C LEU A 210 0.38 12.01 12.76
N LYS A 211 0.09 10.70 12.71
CA LYS A 211 0.83 9.71 13.49
C LYS A 211 2.33 9.78 13.13
N GLU A 212 3.18 9.67 14.15
CA GLU A 212 4.64 9.88 14.12
C GLU A 212 5.41 9.06 13.05
N ALA A 213 4.79 8.04 12.45
CA ALA A 213 5.44 7.07 11.56
C ALA A 213 5.33 7.36 10.04
N THR A 214 4.94 8.56 9.60
CA THR A 214 4.56 8.80 8.17
C THR A 214 5.58 9.57 7.32
N ALA A 215 6.89 9.51 7.59
CA ALA A 215 7.83 10.44 6.94
C ALA A 215 9.15 9.86 6.39
N LEU A 216 9.25 8.56 6.08
CA LEU A 216 10.50 7.97 5.59
C LEU A 216 10.31 7.11 4.34
N GLU A 217 10.08 7.78 3.22
CA GLU A 217 10.42 7.28 1.89
C GLU A 217 11.46 8.26 1.33
N LEU A 218 12.72 8.05 1.70
CA LEU A 218 13.83 8.91 1.26
C LEU A 218 14.14 8.57 -0.21
N ASN A 219 13.77 9.49 -1.10
CA ASN A 219 14.31 9.51 -2.45
C ASN A 219 15.85 9.46 -2.37
N ALA A 220 16.46 8.56 -3.13
CA ALA A 220 17.91 8.33 -3.14
C ALA A 220 18.73 9.62 -3.40
N ALA A 221 18.14 10.62 -4.05
CA ALA A 221 18.79 11.86 -4.45
C ALA A 221 18.76 13.01 -3.43
N LEU A 222 18.03 12.90 -2.30
CA LEU A 222 17.95 13.99 -1.33
C LEU A 222 19.11 13.91 -0.31
N PRO A 223 19.80 15.03 -0.01
CA PRO A 223 20.79 15.07 1.06
C PRO A 223 20.10 14.89 2.41
N PHE A 224 20.78 14.27 3.38
CA PHE A 224 20.30 14.19 4.74
C PHE A 224 21.48 14.07 5.70
N SER A 225 21.27 14.33 6.98
CA SER A 225 22.28 14.07 8.00
C SER A 225 22.03 12.70 8.62
N MET A 226 23.06 11.85 8.65
CA MET A 226 22.96 10.49 9.19
C MET A 226 22.61 10.51 10.68
N GLU A 227 23.17 11.45 11.43
CA GLU A 227 22.91 11.62 12.86
C GLU A 227 21.43 11.98 13.12
N LYS A 228 20.92 13.00 12.43
CA LYS A 228 19.51 13.41 12.52
C LYS A 228 18.56 12.29 12.10
N LEU A 229 18.93 11.50 11.09
CA LEU A 229 18.13 10.38 10.61
C LEU A 229 18.06 9.28 11.66
N GLN A 230 19.19 8.91 12.25
CA GLN A 230 19.24 7.93 13.32
C GLN A 230 18.45 8.40 14.54
N GLU A 231 18.54 9.67 14.92
CA GLU A 231 17.76 10.27 16.00
C GLU A 231 16.25 10.12 15.72
N LEU A 232 15.79 10.56 14.55
CA LEU A 232 14.38 10.47 14.15
C LEU A 232 13.87 9.01 14.17
N VAL A 233 14.65 8.08 13.61
CA VAL A 233 14.24 6.67 13.50
C VAL A 233 14.28 5.98 14.85
N LYS A 234 15.16 6.39 15.77
CA LYS A 234 15.23 5.87 17.15
C LYS A 234 14.11 6.40 18.05
N MET A 235 13.47 7.53 17.71
CA MET A 235 12.29 8.03 18.45
C MET A 235 11.11 7.07 18.38
N GLU A 236 10.98 6.28 17.31
CA GLU A 236 9.93 5.27 17.15
C GLU A 236 10.54 3.87 17.08
N SER A 237 10.35 3.08 18.14
CA SER A 237 11.02 1.79 18.32
C SER A 237 10.71 0.76 17.21
N GLY A 238 9.58 0.87 16.52
CA GLY A 238 9.26 0.08 15.33
C GLY A 238 9.99 0.55 14.07
N SER A 239 10.20 1.86 13.89
CA SER A 239 11.00 2.42 12.79
C SER A 239 12.45 1.95 12.84
N TRP A 240 13.10 1.95 14.01
CA TRP A 240 14.48 1.44 14.13
C TRP A 240 14.59 -0.01 13.70
N ARG A 241 13.70 -0.88 14.16
CA ARG A 241 13.72 -2.30 13.76
C ARG A 241 13.56 -2.49 12.25
N ARG A 242 12.74 -1.66 11.60
CA ARG A 242 12.44 -1.72 10.15
C ARG A 242 13.57 -1.18 9.29
N HIS A 243 14.19 -0.07 9.70
CA HIS A 243 15.13 0.67 8.87
C HIS A 243 16.59 0.48 9.25
N LYS A 244 16.91 -0.14 10.40
CA LYS A 244 18.29 -0.33 10.88
C LYS A 244 19.21 -0.92 9.82
N ALA A 245 18.80 -2.01 9.15
CA ALA A 245 19.64 -2.66 8.14
C ALA A 245 19.98 -1.73 6.96
N TRP A 246 19.02 -0.92 6.53
CA TRP A 246 19.23 0.07 5.47
C TRP A 246 20.08 1.25 5.95
N ILE A 247 19.85 1.75 7.17
CA ILE A 247 20.63 2.85 7.77
C ILE A 247 22.09 2.43 7.95
N ASP A 248 22.34 1.22 8.45
CA ASP A 248 23.68 0.65 8.61
C ASP A 248 24.39 0.47 7.26
N GLN A 249 23.64 0.14 6.20
CA GLN A 249 24.17 0.09 4.85
C GLN A 249 24.48 1.49 4.31
N ALA A 250 23.55 2.44 4.41
CA ALA A 250 23.73 3.82 3.98
C ALA A 250 24.90 4.50 4.69
N ALA A 251 25.10 4.22 5.99
CA ALA A 251 26.23 4.74 6.76
C ALA A 251 27.58 4.17 6.28
N ARG A 252 27.64 2.88 5.95
CA ARG A 252 28.85 2.26 5.35
C ARG A 252 29.17 2.80 3.97
N GLU A 253 28.14 3.16 3.20
CA GLU A 253 28.26 3.77 1.87
C GLU A 253 28.57 5.28 1.92
N GLY A 254 28.74 5.87 3.11
CA GLY A 254 29.02 7.30 3.27
C GLY A 254 27.85 8.20 2.87
N ARG A 255 26.62 7.67 2.85
CA ARG A 255 25.42 8.48 2.56
C ARG A 255 25.02 9.28 3.79
N GLY A 256 24.87 10.58 3.58
CA GLY A 256 24.48 11.55 4.59
C GLY A 256 25.67 12.20 5.26
N THR A 257 25.71 13.53 5.22
CA THR A 257 26.80 14.38 5.74
C THR A 257 26.56 14.80 7.18
#